data_AF-A0A0S8AUI7-F1
#
_entry.id   AF-A0A0S8AUI7-F1
#
_cell.length_a   1.000
_cell.length_b   1.000
_cell.length_c   1.000
_cell.angle_alpha   90.00
_cell.angle_beta   90.00
_cell.angle_gamma   90.00
#
_symmetry.space_group_name_H-M   'P 1'
#
loop_
_entity.id
_entity.type
_entity.pdbx_description
1 polymer ?
#
loop_
_entity_poly.entity_id
_entity_poly.type
_entity_poly.pdbx_seq_one_letter_code
_entity_poly.pdbx_strand_id
1 'polypeptide(L)'
;MLVTTIVTHNTRFRIGWIALLVSAALMSLTHFSLIFILDEPVLFTGFALFNLYALLVVLIPFRRDEKWAWTTTWLLPIGLALPAALDPDIMFFYFAVAAVCVLGLLLTMPAFFSQK
;
A
#
# COMPACT_ATOMS: atom_id res chain seq x y z
N MET A 1 27.76 -8.18 17.04
CA MET A 1 26.89 -9.36 16.96
C MET A 1 25.47 -8.85 16.78
N LEU A 2 24.90 -8.93 15.57
CA LEU A 2 23.53 -8.45 15.29
C LEU A 2 22.55 -9.55 15.74
N VAL A 3 21.83 -9.29 16.83
CA VAL A 3 20.74 -10.18 17.28
C VAL A 3 19.56 -9.92 16.36
N THR A 4 19.33 -10.81 15.39
CA THR A 4 18.14 -10.77 14.54
C THR A 4 16.95 -11.28 15.35
N THR A 5 16.23 -10.38 16.02
CA THR A 5 14.95 -10.73 16.63
C THR A 5 13.96 -11.08 15.52
N ILE A 6 13.59 -12.36 15.41
CA ILE A 6 12.53 -12.79 14.50
C ILE A 6 11.21 -12.29 15.08
N VAL A 7 10.63 -11.26 14.46
CA VAL A 7 9.28 -10.81 14.81
C VAL A 7 8.29 -11.90 14.39
N THR A 8 7.61 -12.49 15.36
CA THR A 8 6.54 -13.46 15.10
C THR A 8 5.22 -12.75 14.87
N HIS A 9 4.85 -12.60 13.61
CA HIS A 9 3.58 -12.00 13.19
C HIS A 9 2.41 -12.97 13.32
N ASN A 10 1.33 -12.49 13.96
CA ASN A 10 0.07 -13.23 14.05
C ASN A 10 -0.68 -13.27 12.69
N THR A 11 -1.68 -14.14 12.59
CA THR A 11 -2.43 -14.34 11.33
C THR A 11 -3.12 -13.06 10.85
N ARG A 12 -3.63 -12.22 11.76
CA ARG A 12 -4.30 -10.96 11.41
C ARG A 12 -3.34 -9.98 10.73
N PHE A 13 -2.15 -9.81 11.27
CA PHE A 13 -1.10 -9.00 10.65
C PHE A 13 -0.76 -9.53 9.26
N ARG A 14 -0.53 -10.84 9.13
CA ARG A 14 -0.16 -11.45 7.84
C ARG A 14 -1.21 -11.19 6.77
N ILE A 15 -2.49 -11.33 7.09
CA ILE A 15 -3.60 -11.06 6.16
C ILE A 15 -3.57 -9.59 5.72
N GLY A 16 -3.51 -8.65 6.67
CA GLY A 16 -3.51 -7.22 6.33
C GLY A 16 -2.26 -6.80 5.56
N TRP A 17 -1.10 -7.34 5.91
CA TRP A 17 0.16 -7.07 5.22
C TRP A 17 0.16 -7.64 3.78
N ILE A 18 -0.34 -8.86 3.57
CA ILE A 18 -0.49 -9.44 2.22
C ILE A 18 -1.46 -8.61 1.39
N ALA A 19 -2.59 -8.18 1.96
CA ALA A 19 -3.54 -7.33 1.25
C ALA A 19 -2.89 -6.02 0.78
N LEU A 20 -2.14 -5.35 1.66
CA LEU A 20 -1.39 -4.14 1.32
C LEU A 20 -0.34 -4.39 0.23
N LEU A 21 0.43 -5.48 0.34
CA LEU A 21 1.45 -5.84 -0.65
C LEU A 21 0.84 -6.10 -2.02
N VAL A 22 -0.22 -6.91 -2.07
CA VAL A 22 -0.88 -7.27 -3.34
C VAL A 22 -1.48 -6.03 -3.97
N SER A 23 -2.18 -5.19 -3.21
CA SER A 23 -2.74 -3.94 -3.72
C SER A 23 -1.65 -3.01 -4.27
N ALA A 24 -0.58 -2.75 -3.50
CA ALA A 24 0.50 -1.86 -3.95
C ALA A 24 1.24 -2.43 -5.18
N ALA A 25 1.49 -3.75 -5.22
CA ALA A 25 2.14 -4.40 -6.34
C ALA A 25 1.28 -4.36 -7.60
N LEU A 26 0.00 -4.71 -7.51
CA LEU A 26 -0.92 -4.65 -8.64
C LEU A 26 -1.08 -3.21 -9.13
N MET A 27 -1.25 -2.23 -8.25
CA MET A 27 -1.34 -0.82 -8.67
C MET A 27 -0.04 -0.32 -9.31
N SER A 28 1.12 -0.77 -8.84
CA SER A 28 2.40 -0.45 -9.48
C SER A 28 2.48 -1.03 -10.90
N LEU A 29 2.11 -2.30 -11.07
CA LEU A 29 2.12 -2.98 -12.35
C LEU A 29 1.10 -2.41 -13.33
N THR A 30 -0.12 -2.10 -12.86
CA THR A 30 -1.17 -1.48 -13.66
C THR A 30 -0.68 -0.16 -14.22
N HIS A 31 -0.25 0.78 -13.37
CA HIS A 31 0.19 2.08 -13.85
C HIS A 31 1.46 2.00 -14.69
N PHE A 32 2.39 1.10 -14.35
CA PHE A 32 3.56 0.86 -15.19
C PHE A 32 3.17 0.39 -16.60
N SER A 33 2.18 -0.51 -16.70
CA SER A 33 1.68 -0.97 -18.00
C SER A 33 0.98 0.14 -18.77
N LEU A 34 0.19 0.98 -18.09
CA LEU A 34 -0.55 2.09 -18.72
C LEU A 34 0.36 3.15 -19.36
N ILE A 35 1.61 3.31 -18.88
CA ILE A 35 2.63 4.16 -19.53
C ILE A 35 2.80 3.83 -21.03
N PHE A 36 2.65 2.55 -21.40
CA PHE A 36 2.87 2.07 -22.77
C PHE A 36 1.58 1.86 -23.56
N ILE A 37 0.41 1.98 -22.92
CA ILE A 37 -0.90 1.67 -23.51
C ILE A 37 -1.69 2.94 -23.80
N LEU A 38 -1.56 3.97 -22.97
CA LEU A 38 -2.34 5.20 -23.02
C LEU A 38 -1.45 6.43 -23.27
N ASP A 39 -2.02 7.47 -23.89
CA ASP A 39 -1.32 8.69 -24.31
C ASP A 39 -1.07 9.70 -23.16
N GLU A 40 -0.91 9.23 -21.92
CA GLU A 40 -0.56 10.06 -20.76
C GLU A 40 0.63 9.49 -19.94
N PRO A 41 1.79 9.25 -20.56
CA PRO A 41 2.90 8.54 -19.93
C PRO A 41 3.45 9.24 -18.67
N VAL A 42 3.40 10.57 -18.61
CA VAL A 42 3.88 11.34 -17.45
C VAL A 42 3.01 11.09 -16.23
N LEU A 43 1.68 11.10 -16.39
CA LEU A 43 0.72 10.83 -15.33
C LEU A 43 0.91 9.41 -14.78
N PHE A 44 0.96 8.43 -15.68
CA PHE A 44 1.11 7.02 -15.31
C PHE A 44 2.49 6.72 -14.70
N THR A 45 3.54 7.41 -15.12
CA THR A 45 4.87 7.33 -14.48
C THR A 45 4.81 7.82 -13.04
N GLY A 46 4.14 8.94 -12.77
CA GLY A 46 3.95 9.46 -11.43
C GLY A 46 3.24 8.45 -10.52
N PHE A 47 2.13 7.88 -10.98
CA PHE A 47 1.41 6.85 -10.22
C PHE A 47 2.22 5.55 -10.06
N ALA A 48 2.94 5.10 -11.09
CA ALA A 48 3.76 3.89 -11.01
C ALA A 48 4.83 4.04 -9.94
N LEU A 49 5.54 5.17 -9.91
CA LEU A 49 6.57 5.45 -8.91
C LEU A 49 5.97 5.63 -7.51
N PHE A 50 4.83 6.30 -7.39
CA PHE A 50 4.11 6.44 -6.12
C PHE A 50 3.71 5.07 -5.53
N ASN A 51 3.11 4.20 -6.34
CA ASN A 51 2.70 2.87 -5.90
C ASN A 51 3.91 1.97 -5.61
N LEU A 52 4.99 2.09 -6.40
CA LEU A 52 6.23 1.36 -6.16
C LEU A 52 6.89 1.79 -4.85
N TYR A 53 6.89 3.09 -4.56
CA TYR A 53 7.37 3.61 -3.28
C TYR A 53 6.54 3.03 -2.11
N ALA A 54 5.22 3.07 -2.21
CA ALA A 54 4.34 2.47 -1.21
C ALA A 54 4.62 0.96 -1.04
N LEU A 55 4.82 0.23 -2.15
CA LEU A 55 5.19 -1.19 -2.12
C LEU A 55 6.49 -1.42 -1.35
N LEU A 56 7.52 -0.61 -1.58
CA LEU A 56 8.80 -0.73 -0.89
C LEU A 56 8.67 -0.43 0.62
N VAL A 57 7.87 0.57 0.99
CA VAL A 57 7.57 0.88 2.40
C VAL A 57 6.84 -0.29 3.06
N VAL A 58 5.83 -0.86 2.40
CA VAL A 58 5.08 -2.02 2.93
C VAL A 58 5.96 -3.28 3.01
N LEU A 59 6.87 -3.47 2.06
CA LEU A 59 7.72 -4.66 1.99
C LEU A 59 8.83 -4.67 3.05
N ILE A 60 9.44 -3.51 3.30
CA ILE A 60 10.67 -3.43 4.11
C ILE A 60 10.40 -2.84 5.50
N PRO A 61 10.23 -1.52 5.70
CA PRO A 61 10.11 -0.95 7.04
C PRO A 61 8.78 -1.31 7.73
N PHE A 62 7.68 -1.49 6.98
CA PHE A 62 6.41 -1.93 7.56
C PHE A 62 6.51 -3.37 8.09
N ARG A 63 7.22 -4.26 7.40
CA ARG A 63 7.47 -5.63 7.87
C ARG A 63 8.37 -5.68 9.12
N ARG A 64 9.17 -4.63 9.32
CA ARG A 64 10.05 -4.44 10.49
C ARG A 64 9.35 -3.76 11.68
N ASP A 65 8.03 -3.57 11.59
CA ASP A 65 7.22 -2.90 12.61
C ASP A 65 7.64 -1.46 12.91
N GLU A 66 8.25 -0.78 11.93
CA GLU A 66 8.61 0.62 12.08
C GLU A 66 7.33 1.47 12.08
N LYS A 67 7.01 2.12 13.21
CA LYS A 67 5.74 2.86 13.40
C LYS A 67 5.49 3.92 12.34
N TRP A 68 6.53 4.61 11.88
CA TRP A 68 6.42 5.62 10.83
C TRP A 68 5.98 5.02 9.49
N ALA A 69 6.36 3.76 9.21
CA ALA A 69 5.96 3.06 7.99
C ALA A 69 4.45 2.81 7.97
N TRP A 70 3.86 2.44 9.13
CA TRP A 70 2.41 2.30 9.24
C TRP A 70 1.70 3.64 9.00
N THR A 71 2.15 4.71 9.63
CA THR A 71 1.53 6.04 9.47
C THR A 71 1.64 6.55 8.05
N THR A 72 2.81 6.43 7.41
CA THR A 72 3.03 6.91 6.04
C THR A 72 2.34 6.07 4.98
N THR A 73 2.08 4.77 5.25
CA THR A 73 1.36 3.90 4.31
C THR A 73 -0.09 4.35 4.10
N TRP A 74 -0.67 5.19 4.98
CA TRP A 74 -1.97 5.84 4.72
C TRP A 74 -1.98 6.71 3.45
N LEU A 75 -0.82 7.18 2.99
CA LEU A 75 -0.73 7.88 1.72
C LEU A 75 -1.23 6.99 0.56
N LEU A 76 -1.02 5.68 0.61
CA LEU A 76 -1.47 4.75 -0.43
C LEU A 76 -2.99 4.82 -0.66
N PRO A 77 -3.86 4.46 0.32
CA PRO A 77 -5.30 4.55 0.11
C PRO A 77 -5.79 5.98 -0.15
N ILE A 78 -5.16 7.01 0.41
CA ILE A 78 -5.53 8.42 0.12
C ILE A 78 -5.22 8.78 -1.33
N GLY A 79 -4.02 8.43 -1.81
CA GLY A 79 -3.59 8.67 -3.20
C GLY A 79 -4.41 7.89 -4.22
N LEU A 80 -5.05 6.79 -3.82
CA LEU A 80 -6.02 6.07 -4.65
C LEU A 80 -7.42 6.69 -4.59
N ALA A 81 -7.88 7.07 -3.40
CA ALA A 81 -9.22 7.63 -3.19
C ALA A 81 -9.40 9.03 -3.82
N LEU A 82 -8.33 9.84 -3.88
CA LEU A 82 -8.40 11.19 -4.43
C LEU A 82 -8.76 11.21 -5.94
N PRO A 83 -8.05 10.50 -6.84
CA PRO A 83 -8.47 10.37 -8.23
C PRO A 83 -9.87 9.77 -8.37
N ALA A 84 -10.20 8.76 -7.56
CA ALA A 84 -11.51 8.11 -7.57
C ALA A 84 -12.67 9.07 -7.27
N ALA A 85 -12.45 10.05 -6.38
CA ALA A 85 -13.43 11.06 -6.02
C ALA A 85 -13.62 12.13 -7.12
N LEU A 86 -12.66 12.25 -8.02
CA LEU A 86 -12.64 13.28 -9.08
C LEU A 86 -13.05 12.74 -10.45
N ASP A 87 -12.99 11.42 -10.63
CA ASP A 87 -13.27 10.76 -11.90
C ASP A 87 -14.20 9.54 -11.69
N PRO A 88 -15.48 9.66 -12.10
CA PRO A 88 -16.48 8.58 -12.00
C PRO A 88 -16.11 7.30 -12.74
N ASP A 89 -15.31 7.38 -13.81
CA ASP A 89 -15.02 6.24 -14.68
C ASP A 89 -14.08 5.24 -14.01
N ILE A 90 -13.21 5.72 -13.12
CA ILE A 90 -12.28 4.90 -12.34
C ILE A 90 -12.69 4.71 -10.87
N MET A 91 -13.73 5.43 -10.44
CA MET A 91 -14.16 5.56 -9.05
C MET A 91 -14.29 4.21 -8.34
N PHE A 92 -15.06 3.29 -8.93
CA PHE A 92 -15.35 1.99 -8.29
C PHE A 92 -14.09 1.16 -8.06
N PHE A 93 -13.21 1.11 -9.06
CA PHE A 93 -11.98 0.33 -8.96
C PHE A 93 -11.04 0.92 -7.91
N TYR A 94 -10.78 2.22 -7.96
CA TYR A 94 -9.84 2.86 -7.04
C TYR A 94 -10.36 2.89 -5.59
N PHE A 95 -11.66 3.15 -5.37
CA PHE A 95 -12.23 3.05 -4.03
C PHE A 95 -12.22 1.63 -3.47
N ALA A 96 -12.45 0.61 -4.30
CA ALA A 96 -12.37 -0.78 -3.86
C ALA A 96 -10.95 -1.12 -3.37
N VAL A 97 -9.93 -0.76 -4.14
CA VAL A 97 -8.52 -0.98 -3.74
C VAL A 97 -8.16 -0.15 -2.50
N ALA A 98 -8.60 1.12 -2.44
CA ALA A 98 -8.40 1.97 -1.27
C ALA A 98 -9.04 1.36 -0.01
N ALA A 99 -10.25 0.82 -0.10
CA ALA A 99 -10.93 0.15 1.00
C ALA A 99 -10.15 -1.09 1.47
N VAL A 100 -9.66 -1.91 0.55
CA VAL A 100 -8.79 -3.06 0.88
C VAL A 100 -7.52 -2.60 1.60
N CYS A 101 -6.88 -1.52 1.15
CA CYS A 101 -5.71 -0.95 1.80
C CYS A 101 -6.03 -0.43 3.22
N VAL A 102 -7.14 0.27 3.40
CA VAL A 102 -7.58 0.74 4.73
C VAL A 102 -7.82 -0.45 5.66
N LEU A 103 -8.51 -1.49 5.21
CA LEU A 103 -8.72 -2.71 6.00
C LEU A 103 -7.38 -3.38 6.35
N GLY A 104 -6.43 -3.44 5.42
CA GLY A 104 -5.09 -3.96 5.66
C GLY A 104 -4.32 -3.17 6.72
N LEU A 105 -4.40 -1.84 6.69
CA LEU A 105 -3.81 -0.95 7.70
C LEU A 105 -4.44 -1.15 9.07
N LEU A 106 -5.77 -1.25 9.15
CA LEU A 106 -6.49 -1.45 10.41
C LEU A 106 -6.19 -2.84 11.00
N LEU A 107 -6.11 -3.89 10.18
CA LEU A 107 -5.77 -5.25 10.63
C LEU A 107 -4.36 -5.36 11.20
N THR A 108 -3.43 -4.55 10.69
CA THR A 108 -2.03 -4.55 11.11
C THR A 108 -1.75 -3.58 12.26
N MET A 109 -2.63 -2.59 12.49
CA MET A 109 -2.50 -1.56 13.53
C MET A 109 -2.10 -2.10 14.92
N PRO A 110 -2.66 -3.19 15.46
CA PRO A 110 -2.30 -3.67 16.79
C PRO A 110 -0.81 -4.03 16.90
N ALA A 111 -0.17 -4.53 15.83
CA ALA A 111 1.25 -4.88 15.85
C ALA A 111 2.17 -3.65 16.04
N PHE A 112 1.72 -2.47 15.62
CA PHE A 112 2.49 -1.23 15.72
C PHE A 112 2.23 -0.44 17.01
N PHE A 113 1.03 -0.58 17.61
CA PHE A 113 0.59 0.31 18.70
C PHE A 113 0.11 -0.39 19.96
N SER A 114 -0.13 -1.72 19.98
CA SER A 114 -0.32 -2.40 21.26
C SER A 114 0.98 -2.36 22.04
N GLN A 115 0.92 -1.81 23.26
CA GLN A 115 2.01 -1.92 24.22
C GLN A 115 2.25 -3.40 24.52
N LYS A 116 3.50 -3.83 24.43
CA LYS A 116 3.93 -5.11 25.02
C LYS A 116 3.77 -5.04 26.53
#